data_AF-A0A0B5EVA6-F1
#
_entry.id   AF-A0A0B5EVA6-F1
#
_cell.length_a   1.000
_cell.length_b   1.000
_cell.length_c   1.000
_cell.angle_alpha   90.00
_cell.angle_beta   90.00
_cell.angle_gamma   90.00
#
_symmetry.space_group_name_H-M   'P 1'
#
loop_
_entity.id
_entity.type
_entity.pdbx_description
1 polymer ?
#
loop_
_entity_poly.entity_id
_entity_poly.type
_entity_poly.pdbx_seq_one_letter_code
_entity_poly.pdbx_strand_id
1 'polypeptide(L)'
;MNDARNPAGSASGPAVDPVPLPAVPSIPAVPDFMDLEVPDYAYMFGFIQADGHLQPGPGQKGRLSVEIGFRDLHILEAFARLTPYYSRIRERSRDTNFSPGHRSVVWTLCSLEARTTLNRLGMPYGKKSRDIAPPTAPFSVGAYLRGILDADGAVGFTGQGFPYVALATSSTAIARFYAEYAKRITGADRTVARNRRDQVYNILYCKEEAQALALDLYPAGALCLRRKQEAAESLRHWVRPQGMRKVTRRRWEDWEDEVLLSGVTLAAAARQLERSLSSCQLRQWRLRNGIAPAPLPREGAASGR
;
A
#
# COMPACT_ATOMS: atom_id res chain seq x y z
N MET A 1 36.13 57.21 -71.55
CA MET A 1 36.04 56.67 -72.92
C MET A 1 35.85 55.17 -72.76
N ASN A 2 34.71 54.65 -73.25
CA ASN A 2 34.19 53.27 -73.18
C ASN A 2 33.66 52.87 -71.80
N ASP A 3 32.36 52.89 -71.48
CA ASP A 3 31.13 52.62 -72.23
C ASP A 3 31.01 51.15 -72.68
N ALA A 4 30.32 50.34 -71.87
CA ALA A 4 29.80 49.03 -72.24
C ALA A 4 28.56 48.72 -71.40
N ARG A 5 27.41 48.85 -72.05
CA ARG A 5 26.07 48.49 -71.57
C ARG A 5 25.95 46.98 -71.38
N ASN A 6 25.19 46.56 -70.38
CA ASN A 6 24.45 45.30 -70.46
C ASN A 6 23.14 45.38 -69.65
N PRO A 7 21.95 45.15 -70.25
CA PRO A 7 20.67 45.13 -69.56
C PRO A 7 20.13 43.69 -69.43
N ALA A 8 19.77 43.29 -68.21
CA ALA A 8 18.84 42.19 -67.90
C ALA A 8 18.49 42.35 -66.40
N GLY A 9 17.25 42.52 -65.97
CA GLY A 9 16.08 41.76 -66.37
C GLY A 9 15.99 40.50 -65.52
N SER A 10 15.76 40.62 -64.20
CA SER A 10 15.49 39.49 -63.32
C SER A 10 14.24 39.74 -62.47
N ALA A 11 13.23 38.93 -62.75
CA ALA A 11 11.92 38.96 -62.16
C ALA A 11 11.95 38.55 -60.67
N SER A 12 11.24 39.30 -59.83
CA SER A 12 10.89 38.92 -58.47
C SER A 12 9.82 37.83 -58.49
N GLY A 13 10.23 36.57 -58.31
CA GLY A 13 9.29 35.49 -57.99
C GLY A 13 8.74 35.63 -56.56
N PRO A 14 7.51 35.17 -56.28
CA PRO A 14 6.93 35.24 -54.94
C PRO A 14 7.73 34.37 -53.96
N ALA A 15 8.02 34.93 -52.78
CA ALA A 15 8.61 34.21 -51.67
C ALA A 15 7.71 33.03 -51.28
N VAL A 16 8.21 31.81 -51.44
CA VAL A 16 7.57 30.61 -50.94
C VAL A 16 7.85 30.56 -49.44
N ASP A 17 6.81 30.68 -48.62
CA ASP A 17 6.93 30.56 -47.17
C ASP A 17 7.55 29.19 -46.82
N PRO A 18 8.55 29.13 -45.92
CA PRO A 18 9.15 27.88 -45.52
C PRO A 18 8.11 27.01 -44.82
N VAL A 19 7.86 25.82 -45.38
CA VAL A 19 7.03 24.79 -44.77
C VAL A 19 7.60 24.48 -43.38
N PRO A 20 6.84 24.67 -42.29
CA PRO A 20 7.33 24.38 -40.96
C PRO A 20 7.66 22.89 -40.85
N LEU A 21 8.91 22.59 -40.49
CA LEU A 21 9.35 21.22 -40.24
C LEU A 21 8.48 20.61 -39.12
N PRO A 22 8.07 19.34 -39.24
CA PRO A 22 7.27 18.68 -38.22
C PRO A 22 8.03 18.71 -36.89
N ALA A 23 7.32 19.12 -35.83
CA ALA A 23 7.86 19.16 -34.48
C ALA A 23 8.43 17.78 -34.12
N VAL A 24 9.73 17.75 -33.80
CA VAL A 24 10.39 16.55 -33.29
C VAL A 24 9.66 16.15 -32.00
N PRO A 25 9.10 14.94 -31.89
CA PRO A 25 8.46 14.51 -30.66
C PRO A 25 9.50 14.53 -29.54
N SER A 26 9.24 15.33 -28.51
CA SER A 26 10.08 15.40 -27.32
C SER A 26 10.18 14.01 -26.69
N ILE A 27 11.40 13.48 -26.60
CA ILE A 27 11.68 12.24 -25.86
C ILE A 27 11.15 12.44 -24.43
N PRO A 28 10.30 11.55 -23.90
CA PRO A 28 9.84 11.68 -22.53
C PRO A 28 11.05 11.69 -21.60
N ALA A 29 11.12 12.71 -20.73
CA ALA A 29 12.19 12.83 -19.75
C ALA A 29 12.23 11.53 -18.91
N VAL A 30 13.43 10.97 -18.74
CA VAL A 30 13.64 9.86 -17.81
C VAL A 30 13.23 10.37 -16.42
N PRO A 31 12.34 9.69 -15.68
CA PRO A 31 11.94 10.16 -14.37
C PRO A 31 13.14 10.29 -13.45
N ASP A 32 13.15 11.33 -12.61
CA ASP A 32 14.18 11.50 -11.59
C ASP A 32 14.18 10.28 -10.66
N PHE A 33 15.37 9.89 -10.20
CA PHE A 33 15.50 8.75 -9.29
C PHE A 33 14.63 8.97 -8.04
N MET A 34 13.76 7.99 -7.76
CA MET A 34 12.79 8.04 -6.66
C MET A 34 11.71 9.13 -6.81
N ASP A 35 11.33 9.47 -8.04
CA ASP A 35 10.03 10.07 -8.30
C ASP A 35 8.91 9.09 -7.90
N LEU A 36 8.30 9.32 -6.75
CA LEU A 36 7.31 8.41 -6.17
C LEU A 36 5.94 8.49 -6.86
N GLU A 37 5.71 9.41 -7.78
CA GLU A 37 4.51 9.37 -8.63
C GLU A 37 4.60 8.23 -9.65
N VAL A 38 5.82 7.82 -10.03
CA VAL A 38 6.06 6.62 -10.83
C VAL A 38 5.81 5.37 -9.99
N PRO A 39 4.88 4.47 -10.39
CA PRO A 39 4.50 3.29 -9.60
C PRO A 39 5.67 2.38 -9.22
N ASP A 40 6.64 2.18 -10.11
CA ASP A 40 7.78 1.30 -9.84
C ASP A 40 8.72 1.87 -8.77
N TYR A 41 8.92 3.19 -8.73
CA TYR A 41 9.66 3.85 -7.66
C TYR A 41 8.88 3.87 -6.35
N ALA A 42 7.57 4.12 -6.39
CA ALA A 42 6.72 4.02 -5.20
C ALA A 42 6.77 2.63 -4.57
N TYR A 43 6.67 1.58 -5.41
CA TYR A 43 6.81 0.19 -5.00
C TYR A 43 8.18 -0.07 -4.39
N MET A 44 9.25 0.31 -5.09
CA MET A 44 10.62 0.13 -4.64
C MET A 44 10.85 0.83 -3.29
N PHE A 45 10.34 2.06 -3.13
CA PHE A 45 10.43 2.80 -1.87
C PHE A 45 9.70 2.10 -0.73
N GLY A 46 8.45 1.66 -0.95
CA GLY A 46 7.69 0.90 0.05
C GLY A 46 8.41 -0.38 0.49
N PHE A 47 8.92 -1.14 -0.46
CA PHE A 47 9.68 -2.36 -0.19
C PHE A 47 10.96 -2.07 0.61
N ILE A 48 11.74 -1.08 0.17
CA ILE A 48 12.97 -0.65 0.84
C ILE A 48 12.65 -0.12 2.25
N GLN A 49 11.55 0.59 2.44
CA GLN A 49 11.18 1.16 3.72
C GLN A 49 10.83 0.07 4.75
N ALA A 50 10.22 -1.03 4.33
CA ALA A 50 9.99 -2.19 5.18
C ALA A 50 11.27 -3.02 5.38
N ASP A 51 11.83 -3.61 4.32
CA ASP A 51 12.85 -4.68 4.43
C ASP A 51 14.30 -4.21 4.18
N GLY A 52 14.49 -2.98 3.70
CA GLY A 52 15.82 -2.43 3.46
C GLY A 52 16.58 -2.07 4.75
N HIS A 53 17.85 -1.71 4.60
CA HIS A 53 18.64 -1.13 5.68
C HIS A 53 19.47 0.02 5.14
N LEU A 54 19.23 1.21 5.67
CA LEU A 54 19.97 2.41 5.32
C LEU A 54 20.99 2.69 6.44
N GLN A 55 22.27 2.59 6.08
CA GLN A 55 23.39 2.71 7.01
C GLN A 55 24.21 3.97 6.70
N PRO A 56 24.51 4.82 7.71
CA PRO A 56 25.52 5.86 7.57
C PRO A 56 26.93 5.24 7.68
N GLY A 57 27.92 5.89 7.09
CA GLY A 57 29.31 5.41 7.13
C GLY A 57 30.29 6.58 7.22
N PRO A 58 31.49 6.35 7.78
CA PRO A 58 32.51 7.38 7.93
C PRO A 58 32.91 7.95 6.57
N GLY A 59 33.13 9.28 6.52
CA GLY A 59 33.46 9.97 5.28
C GLY A 59 32.41 9.80 4.18
N GLN A 60 31.12 9.79 4.55
CA GLN A 60 29.99 9.61 3.62
C GLN A 60 29.93 8.24 2.90
N LYS A 61 30.68 7.24 3.38
CA LYS A 61 30.74 5.88 2.79
C LYS A 61 29.67 4.92 3.32
N GLY A 62 28.43 5.40 3.47
CA GLY A 62 27.32 4.55 3.89
C GLY A 62 26.75 3.72 2.73
N ARG A 63 25.73 2.91 3.03
CA ARG A 63 25.09 2.02 2.05
C ARG A 63 23.61 1.83 2.33
N LEU A 64 22.88 1.51 1.28
CA LEU A 64 21.57 0.89 1.32
C LEU A 64 21.74 -0.59 0.99
N SER A 65 21.07 -1.47 1.73
CA SER A 65 21.01 -2.90 1.42
C SER A 65 19.61 -3.46 1.57
N VAL A 66 19.23 -4.40 0.71
CA VAL A 66 18.00 -5.20 0.82
C VAL A 66 18.39 -6.67 0.70
N GLU A 67 18.00 -7.50 1.66
CA GLU A 67 18.29 -8.95 1.64
C GLU A 67 16.98 -9.73 1.63
N ILE A 68 16.78 -10.58 0.63
CA ILE A 68 15.56 -11.41 0.48
C ILE A 68 15.92 -12.84 0.10
N GLY A 69 14.93 -13.74 0.09
CA GLY A 69 15.12 -15.12 -0.35
C GLY A 69 15.45 -15.20 -1.85
N PHE A 70 16.29 -16.17 -2.25
CA PHE A 70 16.74 -16.31 -3.65
C PHE A 70 15.58 -16.40 -4.66
N ARG A 71 14.46 -17.02 -4.28
CA ARG A 71 13.25 -17.12 -5.13
C ARG A 71 12.68 -15.77 -5.60
N ASP A 72 13.00 -14.70 -4.88
CA ASP A 72 12.47 -13.36 -5.07
C ASP A 72 13.52 -12.43 -5.76
N LEU A 73 14.63 -12.99 -6.27
CA LEU A 73 15.76 -12.28 -6.92
C LEU A 73 15.32 -11.27 -7.98
N HIS A 74 14.28 -11.56 -8.75
CA HIS A 74 13.81 -10.69 -9.84
C HIS A 74 13.42 -9.28 -9.36
N ILE A 75 13.03 -9.12 -8.08
CA ILE A 75 12.78 -7.80 -7.48
C ILE A 75 14.06 -7.01 -7.33
N LEU A 76 15.15 -7.64 -6.87
CA LEU A 76 16.42 -6.95 -6.74
C LEU A 76 17.03 -6.59 -8.10
N GLU A 77 16.80 -7.41 -9.12
CA GLU A 77 17.17 -7.08 -10.50
C GLU A 77 16.35 -5.88 -11.03
N ALA A 78 15.07 -5.80 -10.69
CA ALA A 78 14.24 -4.64 -11.01
C ALA A 78 14.76 -3.37 -10.30
N PHE A 79 15.11 -3.47 -9.02
CA PHE A 79 15.69 -2.35 -8.28
C PHE A 79 17.02 -1.90 -8.88
N ALA A 80 17.86 -2.83 -9.32
CA ALA A 80 19.10 -2.50 -10.01
C ALA A 80 18.85 -1.75 -11.33
N ARG A 81 17.83 -2.14 -12.12
CA ARG A 81 17.46 -1.45 -13.36
C ARG A 81 16.86 -0.06 -13.14
N LEU A 82 16.05 0.10 -12.09
CA LEU A 82 15.45 1.39 -11.72
C LEU A 82 16.47 2.37 -11.14
N THR A 83 17.64 1.89 -10.73
CA THR A 83 18.65 2.71 -10.07
C THR A 83 19.68 3.20 -11.09
N PRO A 84 19.84 4.52 -11.30
CA PRO A 84 20.83 5.04 -12.26
C PRO A 84 22.28 4.97 -11.75
N TYR A 85 22.46 4.55 -10.49
CA TYR A 85 23.76 4.41 -9.84
C TYR A 85 24.24 2.97 -9.89
N TYR A 86 25.57 2.79 -9.84
CA TYR A 86 26.13 1.47 -9.64
C TYR A 86 25.60 0.82 -8.36
N SER A 87 25.04 -0.37 -8.52
CA SER A 87 24.58 -1.22 -7.44
C SER A 87 25.02 -2.66 -7.71
N ARG A 88 25.03 -3.50 -6.67
CA ARG A 88 25.51 -4.87 -6.77
C ARG A 88 24.52 -5.82 -6.13
N ILE A 89 24.27 -6.94 -6.81
CA ILE A 89 23.56 -8.09 -6.24
C ILE A 89 24.61 -9.17 -5.89
N ARG A 90 24.48 -9.78 -4.71
CA ARG A 90 25.31 -10.90 -4.26
C ARG A 90 24.43 -11.99 -3.70
N GLU A 91 24.76 -13.24 -3.99
CA GLU A 91 24.13 -14.39 -3.35
C GLU A 91 24.86 -14.76 -2.07
N ARG A 92 24.11 -15.32 -1.12
CA ARG A 92 24.63 -15.88 0.12
C ARG A 92 23.93 -17.19 0.41
N SER A 93 24.72 -18.24 0.65
CA SER A 93 24.22 -19.52 1.16
C SER A 93 24.67 -19.67 2.60
N ARG A 94 23.73 -20.01 3.50
CA ARG A 94 24.04 -20.35 4.89
C ARG A 94 23.15 -21.49 5.34
N ASP A 95 23.69 -22.35 6.18
CA ASP A 95 22.87 -23.21 7.00
C ASP A 95 22.28 -22.37 8.15
N THR A 96 20.98 -22.49 8.35
CA THR A 96 20.31 -21.88 9.50
C THR A 96 19.81 -22.97 10.42
N ASN A 97 19.64 -22.67 11.71
CA ASN A 97 19.06 -23.59 12.69
C ASN A 97 17.66 -24.12 12.31
N PHE A 98 17.02 -23.52 11.30
CA PHE A 98 15.67 -23.86 10.83
C PHE A 98 15.65 -24.59 9.48
N SER A 99 16.73 -24.51 8.69
CA SER A 99 16.81 -25.14 7.38
C SER A 99 18.27 -25.18 6.88
N PRO A 100 18.78 -26.35 6.47
CA PRO A 100 20.04 -26.44 5.74
C PRO A 100 19.88 -25.81 4.34
N GLY A 101 20.92 -25.12 3.86
CA GLY A 101 20.95 -24.59 2.50
C GLY A 101 20.07 -23.37 2.23
N HIS A 102 19.77 -22.52 3.23
CA HIS A 102 19.02 -21.28 2.99
C HIS A 102 19.83 -20.33 2.08
N ARG A 103 19.28 -20.05 0.89
CA ARG A 103 19.84 -19.10 -0.08
C ARG A 103 19.15 -17.74 0.00
N SER A 104 19.91 -16.70 0.30
CA SER A 104 19.49 -15.31 0.21
C SER A 104 20.25 -14.55 -0.87
N VAL A 105 19.68 -13.44 -1.30
CA VAL A 105 20.27 -12.50 -2.24
C VAL A 105 20.23 -11.11 -1.62
N VAL A 106 21.34 -10.39 -1.76
CA VAL A 106 21.54 -9.06 -1.19
C VAL A 106 21.81 -8.09 -2.31
N TRP A 107 20.99 -7.06 -2.43
CA TRP A 107 21.26 -5.89 -3.26
C TRP A 107 21.88 -4.80 -2.41
N THR A 108 22.90 -4.11 -2.91
CA THR A 108 23.61 -3.04 -2.21
C THR A 108 23.85 -1.84 -3.13
N LEU A 109 23.59 -0.65 -2.60
CA LEU A 109 23.80 0.65 -3.25
C LEU A 109 24.59 1.59 -2.33
N CYS A 110 25.71 2.14 -2.82
CA CYS A 110 26.60 2.99 -2.04
C CYS A 110 26.57 4.48 -2.42
N SER A 111 25.71 4.89 -3.37
CA SER A 111 25.59 6.28 -3.79
C SER A 111 25.14 7.18 -2.62
N LEU A 112 25.90 8.24 -2.33
CA LEU A 112 25.50 9.24 -1.33
C LEU A 112 24.21 9.93 -1.73
N GLU A 113 24.13 10.36 -2.99
CA GLU A 113 22.97 11.05 -3.56
C GLU A 113 21.70 10.22 -3.38
N ALA A 114 21.73 8.93 -3.78
CA ALA A 114 20.60 8.04 -3.61
C ALA A 114 20.15 7.90 -2.15
N ARG A 115 21.12 7.77 -1.22
CA ARG A 115 20.83 7.65 0.21
C ARG A 115 20.25 8.94 0.79
N THR A 116 20.73 10.10 0.35
CA THR A 116 20.18 11.40 0.74
C THR A 116 18.76 11.58 0.21
N THR A 117 18.48 11.18 -1.04
CA THR A 117 17.13 11.21 -1.61
C THR A 117 16.16 10.33 -0.82
N LEU A 118 16.53 9.08 -0.54
CA LEU A 118 15.72 8.18 0.28
C LEU A 118 15.46 8.73 1.69
N ASN A 119 16.48 9.32 2.31
CA ASN A 119 16.33 9.90 3.63
C ASN A 119 15.35 11.09 3.63
N ARG A 120 15.43 11.97 2.62
CA ARG A 120 14.50 13.09 2.44
C ARG A 120 13.05 12.64 2.25
N LEU A 121 12.85 11.51 1.57
CA LEU A 121 11.52 10.91 1.35
C LEU A 121 10.94 10.20 2.58
N GLY A 122 11.68 10.14 3.70
CA GLY A 122 11.21 9.57 4.95
C GLY A 122 11.76 8.18 5.29
N MET A 123 12.89 7.77 4.69
CA MET A 123 13.62 6.57 5.11
C MET A 123 14.69 6.90 6.16
N PRO A 124 14.51 6.55 7.44
CA PRO A 124 15.51 6.85 8.48
C PRO A 124 16.74 5.95 8.37
N TYR A 125 17.87 6.45 8.87
CA TYR A 125 19.07 5.64 9.11
C TYR A 125 18.88 4.74 10.33
N GLY A 126 19.36 3.49 10.26
CA GLY A 126 19.34 2.57 11.40
C GLY A 126 18.01 1.85 11.62
N LYS A 127 17.62 1.67 12.88
CA LYS A 127 16.43 0.89 13.26
C LYS A 127 15.18 1.72 12.94
N LYS A 128 14.28 1.17 12.13
CA LYS A 128 13.21 1.95 11.47
C LYS A 128 11.80 1.41 11.64
N SER A 129 11.65 0.18 12.13
CA SER A 129 10.37 -0.54 12.06
C SER A 129 9.20 0.15 12.79
N ARG A 130 9.47 0.99 13.80
CA ARG A 130 8.46 1.77 14.53
C ARG A 130 8.21 3.16 13.94
N ASP A 131 9.21 3.71 13.25
CA ASP A 131 9.29 5.15 12.97
C ASP A 131 9.02 5.47 11.49
N ILE A 132 8.97 4.44 10.62
CA ILE A 132 8.59 4.64 9.22
C ILE A 132 7.15 5.14 9.10
N ALA A 133 6.93 6.03 8.14
CA ALA A 133 5.63 6.58 7.79
C ALA A 133 5.51 6.69 6.26
N PRO A 134 4.29 6.84 5.71
CA PRO A 134 4.14 7.12 4.28
C PRO A 134 4.95 8.35 3.84
N PRO A 135 5.40 8.42 2.58
CA PRO A 135 6.10 9.60 2.06
C PRO A 135 5.30 10.88 2.28
N THR A 136 6.00 11.99 2.50
CA THR A 136 5.39 13.32 2.62
C THR A 136 5.19 14.02 1.27
N ALA A 137 5.94 13.63 0.24
CA ALA A 137 5.75 14.07 -1.14
C ALA A 137 4.60 13.30 -1.81
N PRO A 138 4.02 13.79 -2.92
CA PRO A 138 3.07 13.01 -3.73
C PRO A 138 3.63 11.65 -4.15
N PHE A 139 2.78 10.63 -4.16
CA PHE A 139 3.20 9.27 -4.51
C PHE A 139 2.05 8.39 -4.99
N SER A 140 2.39 7.35 -5.76
CA SER A 140 1.47 6.27 -6.13
C SER A 140 1.15 5.39 -4.92
N VAL A 141 0.03 5.68 -4.27
CA VAL A 141 -0.37 5.05 -3.00
C VAL A 141 -0.47 3.52 -3.09
N GLY A 142 -1.16 3.00 -4.11
CA GLY A 142 -1.36 1.56 -4.26
C GLY A 142 -0.05 0.81 -4.50
N ALA A 143 0.84 1.39 -5.30
CA ALA A 143 2.15 0.80 -5.57
C ALA A 143 3.08 0.83 -4.34
N TYR A 144 3.08 1.93 -3.58
CA TYR A 144 3.78 2.02 -2.30
C TYR A 144 3.30 0.98 -1.29
N LEU A 145 1.98 0.86 -1.10
CA LEU A 145 1.41 -0.14 -0.19
C LEU A 145 1.67 -1.57 -0.66
N ARG A 146 1.69 -1.82 -1.97
CA ARG A 146 2.10 -3.11 -2.53
C ARG A 146 3.56 -3.41 -2.15
N GLY A 147 4.47 -2.44 -2.25
CA GLY A 147 5.87 -2.60 -1.81
C GLY A 147 5.99 -2.98 -0.34
N ILE A 148 5.23 -2.29 0.53
CA ILE A 148 5.15 -2.61 1.96
C ILE A 148 4.59 -4.01 2.20
N LEU A 149 3.50 -4.38 1.52
CA LEU A 149 2.91 -5.71 1.63
C LEU A 149 3.82 -6.80 1.10
N ASP A 150 4.60 -6.56 0.05
CA ASP A 150 5.52 -7.54 -0.50
C ASP A 150 6.66 -7.86 0.48
N ALA A 151 7.14 -6.86 1.21
CA ALA A 151 8.11 -7.02 2.28
C ALA A 151 7.52 -7.68 3.54
N ASP A 152 6.52 -7.06 4.18
CA ASP A 152 6.07 -7.43 5.54
C ASP A 152 4.65 -8.05 5.60
N GLY A 153 4.00 -8.19 4.45
CA GLY A 153 2.63 -8.67 4.34
C GLY A 153 2.50 -10.10 3.83
N ALA A 154 1.25 -10.56 3.73
CA ALA A 154 0.88 -11.86 3.18
C ALA A 154 -0.44 -11.77 2.40
N VAL A 155 -0.54 -12.55 1.33
CA VAL A 155 -1.72 -12.70 0.47
C VAL A 155 -1.90 -14.20 0.21
N GLY A 156 -3.12 -14.70 0.31
CA GLY A 156 -3.41 -16.10 -0.03
C GLY A 156 -4.71 -16.61 0.56
N PHE A 157 -4.76 -17.92 0.83
CA PHE A 157 -5.90 -18.58 1.44
C PHE A 157 -5.59 -19.03 2.87
N THR A 158 -6.56 -18.91 3.76
CA THR A 158 -6.50 -19.54 5.08
C THR A 158 -6.58 -21.06 4.93
N GLY A 159 -6.26 -21.81 5.99
CA GLY A 159 -6.45 -23.28 6.00
C GLY A 159 -7.90 -23.74 5.76
N GLN A 160 -8.88 -22.83 5.85
CA GLN A 160 -10.29 -23.08 5.54
C GLN A 160 -10.66 -22.70 4.09
N GLY A 161 -9.69 -22.32 3.26
CA GLY A 161 -9.93 -21.90 1.87
C GLY A 161 -10.54 -20.50 1.73
N PHE A 162 -10.37 -19.61 2.72
CA PHE A 162 -10.84 -18.22 2.60
C PHE A 162 -9.71 -17.27 2.18
N PRO A 163 -9.95 -16.37 1.21
CA PRO A 163 -9.02 -15.30 0.88
C PRO A 163 -8.60 -14.53 2.11
N TYR A 164 -7.34 -14.13 2.18
CA TYR A 164 -6.84 -13.18 3.16
C TYR A 164 -5.75 -12.27 2.59
N VAL A 165 -5.70 -11.06 3.12
CA VAL A 165 -4.59 -10.12 2.99
C VAL A 165 -4.23 -9.64 4.38
N ALA A 166 -2.97 -9.78 4.76
CA ALA A 166 -2.47 -9.43 6.08
C ALA A 166 -1.24 -8.54 6.01
N LEU A 167 -1.12 -7.63 6.98
CA LEU A 167 0.07 -6.83 7.23
C LEU A 167 0.43 -6.91 8.71
N ALA A 168 1.69 -7.23 9.00
CA ALA A 168 2.27 -7.11 10.32
C ALA A 168 3.22 -5.92 10.33
N THR A 169 2.98 -4.92 11.19
CA THR A 169 3.87 -3.74 11.27
C THR A 169 3.95 -3.20 12.68
N SER A 170 5.13 -2.72 13.08
CA SER A 170 5.29 -1.99 14.35
C SER A 170 5.03 -0.49 14.22
N SER A 171 4.92 0.05 13.02
CA SER A 171 4.64 1.47 12.78
C SER A 171 3.14 1.77 12.89
N THR A 172 2.80 2.72 13.75
CA THR A 172 1.42 3.22 13.88
C THR A 172 0.98 3.98 12.63
N ALA A 173 1.89 4.74 12.00
CA ALA A 173 1.59 5.51 10.80
C ALA A 173 1.23 4.60 9.63
N ILE A 174 2.05 3.56 9.38
CA ILE A 174 1.78 2.56 8.32
C ILE A 174 0.50 1.80 8.63
N ALA A 175 0.29 1.38 9.87
CA ALA A 175 -0.89 0.64 10.27
C ALA A 175 -2.20 1.42 10.02
N ARG A 176 -2.23 2.71 10.38
CA ARG A 176 -3.38 3.60 10.12
C ARG A 176 -3.57 3.86 8.64
N PHE A 177 -2.49 4.18 7.93
CA PHE A 177 -2.53 4.46 6.50
C PHE A 177 -3.07 3.28 5.69
N TYR A 178 -2.59 2.07 5.98
CA TYR A 178 -3.07 0.85 5.35
C TYR A 178 -4.55 0.57 5.67
N ALA A 179 -4.99 0.80 6.91
CA ALA A 179 -6.39 0.62 7.29
C ALA A 179 -7.32 1.63 6.60
N GLU A 180 -6.92 2.89 6.49
CA GLU A 180 -7.66 3.92 5.75
C GLU A 180 -7.76 3.59 4.26
N TYR A 181 -6.65 3.17 3.66
CA TYR A 181 -6.62 2.70 2.27
C TYR A 181 -7.59 1.54 2.06
N ALA A 182 -7.49 0.50 2.88
CA ALA A 182 -8.34 -0.68 2.77
C ALA A 182 -9.82 -0.36 3.03
N LYS A 183 -10.13 0.58 3.94
CA LYS A 183 -11.50 1.06 4.14
C LYS A 183 -12.06 1.73 2.89
N ARG A 184 -11.27 2.53 2.17
CA ARG A 184 -11.69 3.14 0.91
C ARG A 184 -11.99 2.10 -0.17
N ILE A 185 -11.20 1.03 -0.25
CA ILE A 185 -11.38 -0.03 -1.26
C ILE A 185 -12.53 -0.99 -0.90
N THR A 186 -12.62 -1.38 0.37
CA THR A 186 -13.50 -2.47 0.80
C THR A 186 -14.76 -2.00 1.52
N GLY A 187 -14.82 -0.74 1.94
CA GLY A 187 -15.81 -0.21 2.88
C GLY A 187 -15.65 -0.72 4.32
N ALA A 188 -14.74 -1.67 4.58
CA ALA A 188 -14.59 -2.29 5.88
C ALA A 188 -13.73 -1.43 6.81
N ASP A 189 -14.32 -1.00 7.92
CA ASP A 189 -13.63 -0.28 8.98
C ASP A 189 -12.99 -1.27 9.98
N ARG A 190 -11.70 -1.11 10.25
CA ARG A 190 -10.94 -1.97 11.17
C ARG A 190 -10.36 -1.15 12.29
N THR A 191 -10.65 -1.54 13.53
CA THR A 191 -9.93 -1.00 14.69
C THR A 191 -8.51 -1.54 14.68
N VAL A 192 -7.55 -0.63 14.56
CA VAL A 192 -6.12 -0.94 14.51
C VAL A 192 -5.55 -0.86 15.93
N ALA A 193 -5.35 -2.01 16.56
CA ALA A 193 -4.77 -2.13 17.89
C ALA A 193 -3.51 -3.01 17.88
N ARG A 194 -2.55 -2.71 18.75
CA ARG A 194 -1.35 -3.54 18.92
C ARG A 194 -1.72 -4.86 19.58
N ASN A 195 -1.09 -5.95 19.13
CA ASN A 195 -1.17 -7.23 19.80
C ASN A 195 -0.50 -7.14 21.18
N ARG A 196 -0.93 -7.98 22.13
CA ARG A 196 -0.35 -7.95 23.49
C ARG A 196 1.06 -8.53 23.55
N ARG A 197 1.33 -9.55 22.74
CA ARG A 197 2.56 -10.34 22.76
C ARG A 197 3.79 -9.55 22.31
N ASP A 198 3.73 -8.96 21.13
CA ASP A 198 4.88 -8.36 20.44
C ASP A 198 4.74 -6.84 20.30
N GLN A 199 3.61 -6.28 20.72
CA GLN A 199 3.27 -4.85 20.58
C GLN A 199 3.31 -4.39 19.12
N VAL A 200 2.89 -5.24 18.17
CA VAL A 200 2.79 -4.92 16.74
C VAL A 200 1.33 -4.91 16.27
N TYR A 201 1.05 -4.21 15.18
CA TYR A 201 -0.24 -4.24 14.51
C TYR A 201 -0.32 -5.44 13.58
N ASN A 202 -1.31 -6.30 13.80
CA ASN A 202 -1.66 -7.39 12.89
C ASN A 202 -2.99 -7.05 12.24
N ILE A 203 -2.95 -6.56 11.00
CA ILE A 203 -4.13 -6.12 10.25
C ILE A 203 -4.48 -7.22 9.26
N LEU A 204 -5.70 -7.76 9.36
CA LEU A 204 -6.16 -8.89 8.57
C LEU A 204 -7.51 -8.55 7.91
N TYR A 205 -7.55 -8.69 6.59
CA TYR A 205 -8.77 -8.73 5.79
C TYR A 205 -9.00 -10.14 5.30
N CYS A 206 -10.27 -10.56 5.21
CA CYS A 206 -10.64 -11.90 4.75
C CYS A 206 -11.79 -11.85 3.74
N LYS A 207 -11.95 -12.94 2.98
CA LYS A 207 -13.07 -13.16 2.04
C LYS A 207 -13.15 -12.03 1.01
N GLU A 208 -14.33 -11.42 0.81
CA GLU A 208 -14.55 -10.39 -0.21
C GLU A 208 -13.67 -9.15 0.00
N GLU A 209 -13.42 -8.78 1.27
CA GLU A 209 -12.57 -7.63 1.58
C GLU A 209 -11.13 -7.90 1.15
N ALA A 210 -10.63 -9.13 1.40
CA ALA A 210 -9.31 -9.54 0.96
C ALA A 210 -9.22 -9.66 -0.57
N GLN A 211 -10.25 -10.18 -1.22
CA GLN A 211 -10.32 -10.27 -2.67
C GLN A 211 -10.27 -8.88 -3.31
N ALA A 212 -11.12 -7.94 -2.86
CA ALA A 212 -11.13 -6.57 -3.37
C ALA A 212 -9.78 -5.87 -3.17
N LEU A 213 -9.20 -6.00 -1.97
CA LEU A 213 -7.92 -5.38 -1.64
C LEU A 213 -6.75 -5.98 -2.45
N ALA A 214 -6.73 -7.30 -2.64
CA ALA A 214 -5.69 -7.95 -3.43
C ALA A 214 -5.77 -7.57 -4.92
N LEU A 215 -6.97 -7.51 -5.49
CA LEU A 215 -7.18 -7.13 -6.88
C LEU A 215 -6.76 -5.69 -7.18
N ASP A 216 -6.96 -4.79 -6.22
CA ASP A 216 -6.56 -3.39 -6.32
C ASP A 216 -5.05 -3.19 -6.16
N LEU A 217 -4.43 -3.89 -5.20
CA LEU A 217 -3.00 -3.75 -4.93
C LEU A 217 -2.10 -4.46 -5.95
N TYR A 218 -2.57 -5.56 -6.55
CA TYR A 218 -1.81 -6.41 -7.47
C TYR A 218 -2.41 -6.42 -8.91
N PRO A 219 -2.48 -5.27 -9.59
CA PRO A 219 -2.96 -5.22 -10.96
C PRO A 219 -1.99 -5.94 -11.90
N ALA A 220 -2.50 -6.40 -13.04
CA ALA A 220 -1.69 -7.11 -14.04
C ALA A 220 -0.50 -6.24 -14.51
N GLY A 221 0.68 -6.86 -14.60
CA GLY A 221 1.92 -6.18 -15.03
C GLY A 221 2.60 -5.32 -13.97
N ALA A 222 2.04 -5.22 -12.76
CA ALA A 222 2.69 -4.47 -11.68
C ALA A 222 4.00 -5.12 -11.22
N LEU A 223 5.01 -4.30 -10.91
CA LEU A 223 6.21 -4.76 -10.21
C LEU A 223 5.82 -5.29 -8.82
N CYS A 224 6.05 -6.60 -8.60
CA CYS A 224 5.66 -7.31 -7.39
C CYS A 224 6.36 -8.68 -7.24
N LEU A 225 6.25 -9.30 -6.07
CA LEU A 225 6.66 -10.68 -5.84
C LEU A 225 5.74 -11.64 -6.59
N ARG A 226 6.29 -12.43 -7.52
CA ARG A 226 5.53 -13.37 -8.37
C ARG A 226 4.56 -14.24 -7.59
N ARG A 227 5.02 -14.86 -6.49
CA ARG A 227 4.18 -15.68 -5.61
C ARG A 227 2.98 -14.95 -5.00
N LYS A 228 3.09 -13.63 -4.75
CA LYS A 228 1.99 -12.82 -4.21
C LYS A 228 1.06 -12.34 -5.32
N GLN A 229 1.59 -12.09 -6.51
CA GLN A 229 0.79 -11.88 -7.72
C GLN A 229 -0.08 -13.11 -8.03
N GLU A 230 0.52 -14.29 -8.08
CA GLU A 230 -0.17 -15.57 -8.33
C GLU A 230 -1.24 -15.84 -7.26
N ALA A 231 -0.93 -15.55 -5.99
CA ALA A 231 -1.91 -15.63 -4.91
C ALA A 231 -3.08 -14.66 -5.13
N ALA A 232 -2.80 -13.38 -5.43
CA ALA A 232 -3.83 -12.38 -5.71
C ALA A 232 -4.70 -12.75 -6.92
N GLU A 233 -4.09 -13.30 -7.96
CA GLU A 233 -4.78 -13.79 -9.15
C GLU A 233 -5.68 -14.99 -8.82
N SER A 234 -5.23 -15.90 -7.97
CA SER A 234 -6.06 -17.00 -7.45
C SER A 234 -7.25 -16.48 -6.63
N LEU A 235 -7.08 -15.38 -5.88
CA LEU A 235 -8.18 -14.77 -5.14
C LEU A 235 -9.26 -14.21 -6.06
N ARG A 236 -8.92 -13.76 -7.28
CA ARG A 236 -9.90 -13.29 -8.28
C ARG A 236 -11.01 -14.29 -8.54
N HIS A 237 -10.67 -15.58 -8.52
CA HIS A 237 -11.58 -16.68 -8.83
C HIS A 237 -12.35 -17.20 -7.62
N TRP A 238 -12.05 -16.70 -6.42
CA TRP A 238 -12.78 -17.13 -5.23
C TRP A 238 -14.23 -16.64 -5.27
N VAL A 239 -15.15 -17.57 -5.07
CA VAL A 239 -16.58 -17.29 -4.92
C VAL A 239 -17.00 -17.72 -3.52
N ARG A 240 -17.80 -16.88 -2.87
CA ARG A 240 -18.42 -17.21 -1.60
C ARG A 240 -19.20 -18.54 -1.72
N PRO A 241 -18.88 -19.55 -0.90
CA PRO A 241 -19.62 -20.81 -0.91
C PRO A 241 -21.12 -20.61 -0.68
N GLN A 242 -21.95 -21.39 -1.38
CA GLN A 242 -23.40 -21.36 -1.22
C GLN A 242 -23.79 -21.62 0.25
N GLY A 243 -24.76 -20.85 0.76
CA GLY A 243 -25.19 -20.93 2.16
C GLY A 243 -24.28 -20.21 3.16
N MET A 244 -23.10 -19.70 2.75
CA MET A 244 -22.26 -18.91 3.65
C MET A 244 -22.84 -17.52 3.87
N ARG A 245 -23.37 -17.27 5.07
CA ARG A 245 -23.91 -15.96 5.45
C ARG A 245 -22.86 -14.84 5.38
N LYS A 246 -23.23 -13.70 4.80
CA LYS A 246 -22.44 -12.47 4.87
C LYS A 246 -22.75 -11.78 6.17
N VAL A 247 -21.76 -11.70 7.06
CA VAL A 247 -21.90 -10.97 8.32
C VAL A 247 -21.54 -9.52 8.05
N THR A 248 -22.54 -8.65 7.99
CA THR A 248 -22.34 -7.21 8.01
C THR A 248 -22.22 -6.75 9.46
N ARG A 249 -21.07 -6.19 9.83
CA ARG A 249 -20.89 -5.60 11.16
C ARG A 249 -21.50 -4.21 11.18
N ARG A 250 -22.79 -4.13 11.54
CA ARG A 250 -23.48 -2.86 11.82
C ARG A 250 -23.09 -2.36 13.22
N ARG A 251 -22.56 -1.13 13.31
CA ARG A 251 -22.31 -0.46 14.60
C ARG A 251 -23.62 -0.31 15.38
N TRP A 252 -23.54 -0.32 16.70
CA TRP A 252 -24.68 -0.03 17.55
C TRP A 252 -24.83 1.48 17.64
N GLU A 253 -26.03 1.98 17.35
CA GLU A 253 -26.40 3.37 17.54
C GLU A 253 -27.01 3.57 18.92
N ASP A 254 -26.93 4.79 19.47
CA ASP A 254 -27.43 5.11 20.81
C ASP A 254 -28.92 4.75 21.00
N TRP A 255 -29.73 4.96 19.96
CA TRP A 255 -31.15 4.60 20.01
C TRP A 255 -31.39 3.08 20.05
N GLU A 256 -30.50 2.27 19.48
CA GLU A 256 -30.59 0.82 19.57
C GLU A 256 -30.28 0.36 21.00
N ASP A 257 -29.38 1.06 21.69
CA ASP A 257 -29.07 0.83 23.10
C ASP A 257 -30.24 1.23 24.02
N GLU A 258 -30.92 2.35 23.72
CA GLU A 258 -32.17 2.74 24.40
C GLU A 258 -33.22 1.63 24.30
N VAL A 259 -33.43 1.05 23.11
CA VAL A 259 -34.37 -0.06 22.91
C VAL A 259 -33.98 -1.27 23.78
N LEU A 260 -32.70 -1.60 23.89
CA LEU A 260 -32.23 -2.71 24.75
C LEU A 260 -32.41 -2.43 26.25
N LEU A 261 -32.44 -1.17 26.66
CA LEU A 261 -32.58 -0.76 28.06
C LEU A 261 -34.04 -0.47 28.46
N SER A 262 -34.94 -0.28 27.50
CA SER A 262 -36.35 0.11 27.68
C SER A 262 -37.26 -0.91 28.40
N GLY A 263 -36.73 -2.07 28.81
CA GLY A 263 -37.51 -3.13 29.47
C GLY A 263 -38.27 -4.07 28.53
N VAL A 264 -38.18 -3.86 27.20
CA VAL A 264 -38.70 -4.79 26.19
C VAL A 264 -37.95 -6.13 26.24
N THR A 265 -38.65 -7.25 25.99
CA THR A 265 -37.98 -8.56 25.94
C THR A 265 -36.92 -8.59 24.85
N LEU A 266 -35.80 -9.28 25.07
CA LEU A 266 -34.71 -9.34 24.09
C LEU A 266 -35.14 -9.91 22.73
N ALA A 267 -36.16 -10.78 22.70
CA ALA A 267 -36.71 -11.31 21.46
C ALA A 267 -37.53 -10.25 20.68
N ALA A 268 -38.21 -9.35 21.37
CA ALA A 268 -38.90 -8.23 20.72
C ALA A 268 -37.90 -7.16 20.26
N ALA A 269 -36.89 -6.83 21.09
CA ALA A 269 -35.81 -5.92 20.70
C ALA A 269 -35.03 -6.46 19.49
N ALA A 270 -34.68 -7.75 19.46
CA ALA A 270 -33.98 -8.37 18.33
C ALA A 270 -34.77 -8.25 17.02
N ARG A 271 -36.09 -8.44 17.07
CA ARG A 271 -36.97 -8.24 15.91
C ARG A 271 -37.03 -6.78 15.47
N GLN A 272 -37.24 -5.85 16.41
CA GLN A 272 -37.30 -4.41 16.13
C GLN A 272 -36.00 -3.86 15.53
N LEU A 273 -34.86 -4.34 16.02
CA LEU A 273 -33.54 -3.87 15.59
C LEU A 273 -33.00 -4.60 14.36
N GLU A 274 -33.72 -5.63 13.89
CA GLU A 274 -33.27 -6.55 12.83
C GLU A 274 -31.89 -7.18 13.15
N ARG A 275 -31.67 -7.50 14.42
CA ARG A 275 -30.43 -8.10 14.94
C ARG A 275 -30.67 -9.50 15.47
N SER A 276 -29.61 -10.31 15.57
CA SER A 276 -29.74 -11.61 16.21
C SER A 276 -29.98 -11.46 17.72
N LEU A 277 -30.70 -12.43 18.30
CA LEU A 277 -30.93 -12.48 19.74
C LEU A 277 -29.62 -12.48 20.53
N SER A 278 -28.63 -13.27 20.08
CA SER A 278 -27.30 -13.34 20.69
C SER A 278 -26.54 -12.01 20.66
N SER A 279 -26.71 -11.22 19.58
CA SER A 279 -26.12 -9.89 19.47
C SER A 279 -26.74 -8.91 20.47
N CYS A 280 -28.07 -8.94 20.59
CA CYS A 280 -28.82 -8.12 21.55
C CYS A 280 -28.50 -8.48 23.00
N GLN A 281 -28.44 -9.78 23.32
CA GLN A 281 -28.03 -10.29 24.63
C GLN A 281 -26.64 -9.77 25.02
N LEU A 282 -25.65 -9.94 24.14
CA LEU A 282 -24.29 -9.51 24.41
C LEU A 282 -24.18 -7.99 24.57
N ARG A 283 -24.89 -7.21 23.73
CA ARG A 283 -24.88 -5.74 23.84
C ARG A 283 -25.54 -5.28 25.13
N GLN A 284 -26.72 -5.79 25.48
CA GLN A 284 -27.41 -5.43 26.73
C GLN A 284 -26.56 -5.75 27.96
N TRP A 285 -25.88 -6.90 27.97
CA TRP A 285 -24.94 -7.24 29.04
C TRP A 285 -23.80 -6.22 29.13
N ARG A 286 -23.19 -5.81 28.00
CA ARG A 286 -22.13 -4.80 27.99
C ARG A 286 -22.60 -3.43 28.51
N LEU A 287 -23.81 -3.01 28.13
CA LEU A 287 -24.41 -1.76 28.62
C LEU A 287 -24.64 -1.80 30.13
N ARG A 288 -25.25 -2.88 30.64
CA ARG A 288 -25.55 -3.05 32.07
C ARG A 288 -24.31 -3.16 32.96
N ASN A 289 -23.20 -3.63 32.41
CA ASN A 289 -21.94 -3.78 33.15
C ASN A 289 -20.95 -2.63 32.90
N GLY A 290 -21.37 -1.54 32.23
CA GLY A 290 -20.51 -0.38 31.96
C GLY A 290 -19.32 -0.66 31.02
N ILE A 291 -19.37 -1.77 30.28
CA ILE A 291 -18.33 -2.13 29.29
C ILE A 291 -18.55 -1.36 27.99
N ALA A 292 -19.81 -1.07 27.66
CA ALA A 292 -20.19 -0.15 26.60
C ALA A 292 -20.63 1.19 27.21
N PRO A 293 -20.35 2.33 26.56
CA PRO A 293 -20.86 3.62 27.00
C PRO A 293 -22.40 3.60 27.00
N ALA A 294 -23.01 4.28 27.97
CA ALA A 294 -24.46 4.49 28.00
C ALA A 294 -24.87 5.40 26.82
N PRO A 295 -26.08 5.22 26.27
CA PRO A 295 -26.57 6.10 25.21
C PRO A 295 -26.64 7.54 25.71
N LEU A 296 -26.26 8.49 24.85
CA LEU A 296 -26.41 9.91 25.15
C LEU A 296 -27.90 10.28 25.16
N PRO A 297 -28.34 11.20 26.04
CA PRO A 297 -29.72 11.68 26.01
C PRO A 297 -29.99 12.32 24.66
N ARG A 298 -31.08 11.93 23.99
CA ARG A 298 -31.54 12.63 22.79
C ARG A 298 -31.83 14.09 23.15
N GLU A 299 -31.10 15.04 22.56
CA GLU A 299 -31.50 16.44 22.59
C GLU A 299 -32.91 16.53 21.99
N GLY A 300 -33.86 16.96 22.82
CA GLY A 300 -35.27 16.92 22.50
C GLY A 300 -35.57 17.75 21.26
N ALA A 301 -36.38 17.17 20.37
CA ALA A 301 -37.22 17.93 19.48
C ALA A 301 -38.00 18.94 20.32
N ALA A 302 -37.58 20.20 20.29
CA ALA A 302 -38.34 21.30 20.84
C ALA A 302 -39.69 21.33 20.11
N SER A 303 -40.73 20.85 20.80
CA SER A 303 -42.11 21.13 20.40
C SER A 303 -42.35 22.62 20.60
N GLY A 304 -42.11 23.41 19.56
CA GLY A 304 -42.63 24.77 19.45
C GLY A 304 -44.14 24.69 19.20
N ARG A 305 -44.91 25.00 20.23
CA ARG A 305 -46.30 25.45 20.10
C ARG A 305 -46.33 26.84 19.48
#